data_AF-A0A7C3V2Q1-F1
#
_entry.id   AF-A0A7C3V2Q1-F1
#
_cell.length_a   1.000
_cell.length_b   1.000
_cell.length_c   1.000
_cell.angle_alpha   90.00
_cell.angle_beta   90.00
_cell.angle_gamma   90.00
#
_symmetry.space_group_name_H-M   'P 1'
#
loop_
_entity.id
_entity.type
_entity.pdbx_description
1 polymer ?
#
loop_
_entity_poly.entity_id
_entity_poly.type
_entity_poly.pdbx_seq_one_letter_code
_entity_poly.pdbx_strand_id
1 'polypeptide(L)'
;MKRVAFACVFLCLFAKTVFSQDRPVELKLSSWVPPKSIVGQIIDGWIKAVEEKTQGKVKITHYGGATLGAFSDHYNMVITRQADIVLSGGHATVMPRYSVSALPFLYKSAEQASYVHWQLMEKYMKDTELKNVKALFVISTPPDQLLTNRRGVKTL
;
A
#
# COMPACT_ATOMS: atom_id res chain seq x y z
N MET A 1 -18.44 -50.96 -56.41
CA MET A 1 -19.65 -51.44 -55.70
C MET A 1 -19.37 -51.48 -54.20
N LYS A 2 -20.04 -50.60 -53.44
CA LYS A 2 -20.55 -50.75 -52.07
C LYS A 2 -19.61 -51.18 -50.92
N ARG A 3 -19.56 -50.29 -49.91
CA ARG A 3 -19.30 -50.48 -48.46
C ARG A 3 -17.81 -50.52 -48.09
N VAL A 4 -17.28 -49.82 -47.07
CA VAL A 4 -17.82 -49.43 -45.76
C VAL A 4 -17.15 -48.12 -45.32
N ALA A 5 -17.95 -47.10 -44.98
CA ALA A 5 -17.51 -45.95 -44.21
C ALA A 5 -17.60 -46.32 -42.73
N PHE A 6 -16.47 -46.55 -42.06
CA PHE A 6 -16.43 -46.71 -40.60
C PHE A 6 -16.33 -45.33 -39.96
N ALA A 7 -17.45 -44.92 -39.38
CA ALA A 7 -17.61 -43.69 -38.64
C ALA A 7 -16.69 -43.67 -37.41
N CYS A 8 -15.64 -42.85 -37.45
CA CYS A 8 -14.94 -42.38 -36.25
C CYS A 8 -15.82 -41.34 -35.54
N VAL A 9 -16.97 -41.78 -35.01
CA VAL A 9 -17.80 -41.02 -34.08
C VAL A 9 -17.52 -41.59 -32.70
N PHE A 10 -16.46 -41.12 -32.04
CA PHE A 10 -16.30 -41.20 -30.57
C PHE A 10 -15.03 -40.40 -30.16
N LEU A 11 -15.05 -39.08 -30.34
CA LEU A 11 -14.04 -38.22 -29.73
C LEU A 11 -14.62 -36.85 -29.35
N CYS A 12 -15.68 -36.86 -28.54
CA CYS A 12 -16.11 -35.70 -27.78
C CYS A 12 -16.65 -36.20 -26.45
N LEU A 13 -15.84 -36.15 -25.39
CA LEU A 13 -16.27 -36.00 -23.99
C LEU A 13 -15.07 -36.02 -23.02
N PHE A 14 -14.06 -35.22 -23.31
CA PHE A 14 -13.22 -34.65 -22.25
C PHE A 14 -12.98 -33.18 -22.62
N ALA A 15 -14.06 -32.40 -22.63
CA ALA A 15 -13.94 -30.99 -22.35
C ALA A 15 -13.39 -30.90 -20.93
N LYS A 16 -12.06 -30.81 -20.81
CA LYS A 16 -11.43 -30.40 -19.56
C LYS A 16 -12.02 -29.02 -19.27
N THR A 17 -12.93 -28.94 -18.31
CA THR A 17 -13.26 -27.69 -17.66
C THR A 17 -11.95 -27.18 -17.10
N VAL A 18 -11.28 -26.31 -17.85
CA VAL A 18 -10.15 -25.53 -17.37
C VAL A 18 -10.77 -24.61 -16.33
N PHE A 19 -10.79 -25.06 -15.08
CA PHE A 19 -10.86 -24.15 -13.96
C PHE A 19 -9.64 -23.26 -14.12
N SER A 20 -9.85 -22.00 -14.50
CA SER A 20 -8.87 -20.95 -14.25
C SER A 20 -8.54 -21.06 -12.77
N GLN A 21 -7.39 -21.64 -12.44
CA GLN A 21 -6.77 -21.45 -11.15
C GLN A 21 -6.38 -19.98 -11.17
N ASP A 22 -7.29 -19.11 -10.69
CA ASP A 22 -7.03 -17.69 -10.56
C ASP A 22 -5.75 -17.56 -9.73
N ARG A 23 -4.64 -17.28 -10.43
CA ARG A 23 -3.35 -17.11 -9.79
C ARG A 23 -3.51 -15.94 -8.81
N PRO A 24 -2.97 -16.05 -7.59
CA PRO A 24 -2.99 -14.94 -6.66
C PRO A 24 -2.46 -13.67 -7.34
N VAL A 25 -3.14 -12.55 -7.09
CA VAL A 25 -2.62 -11.24 -7.47
C VAL A 25 -1.43 -10.95 -6.59
N GLU A 26 -0.24 -10.89 -7.17
CA GLU A 26 1.00 -10.57 -6.47
C GLU A 26 1.29 -9.07 -6.60
N LEU A 27 1.40 -8.39 -5.46
CA LEU A 27 1.67 -6.96 -5.37
C LEU A 27 3.01 -6.70 -4.68
N LYS A 28 3.76 -5.73 -5.18
CA LYS A 28 5.00 -5.24 -4.56
C LYS A 28 4.71 -4.01 -3.71
N LEU A 29 5.00 -4.08 -2.42
CA LEU A 29 4.91 -2.94 -1.50
C LEU A 29 6.31 -2.42 -1.17
N SER A 30 6.59 -1.15 -1.48
CA SER A 30 7.85 -0.48 -1.12
C SER A 30 7.69 0.43 0.10
N SER A 31 8.61 0.35 1.05
CA SER A 31 8.72 1.33 2.14
C SER A 31 10.17 1.69 2.47
N TRP A 32 10.42 2.96 2.80
CA TRP A 32 11.76 3.41 3.22
C TRP A 32 12.07 3.08 4.69
N VAL A 33 11.08 2.66 5.48
CA VAL A 33 11.25 2.38 6.91
C VAL A 33 11.79 0.96 7.13
N PRO A 34 12.65 0.73 8.12
CA PRO A 34 13.06 -0.63 8.47
C PRO A 34 11.87 -1.51 8.86
N PRO A 35 11.79 -2.79 8.44
CA PRO A 35 10.67 -3.68 8.79
C PRO A 35 10.43 -3.82 10.30
N LYS A 36 11.52 -3.79 11.10
CA LYS A 36 11.43 -3.88 12.57
C LYS A 36 10.92 -2.60 13.25
N SER A 37 10.82 -1.47 12.54
CA SER A 37 10.25 -0.24 13.09
C SER A 37 8.76 -0.41 13.38
N ILE A 38 8.19 0.47 14.21
CA ILE A 38 6.74 0.45 14.50
C ILE A 38 5.92 0.55 13.21
N VAL A 39 6.31 1.45 12.29
CA VAL A 39 5.63 1.60 10.99
C VAL A 39 5.79 0.35 10.13
N GLY A 40 6.98 -0.27 10.12
CA GLY A 40 7.22 -1.53 9.41
C GLY A 40 6.31 -2.66 9.90
N GLN A 41 6.17 -2.80 11.23
CA GLN A 41 5.28 -3.79 11.84
C GLN A 41 3.79 -3.52 11.53
N ILE A 42 3.37 -2.25 11.45
CA ILE A 42 2.00 -1.89 11.03
C ILE A 42 1.76 -2.32 9.58
N ILE A 43 2.72 -2.09 8.68
CA ILE A 43 2.64 -2.50 7.28
C ILE A 43 2.55 -4.03 7.19
N ASP A 44 3.40 -4.77 7.90
CA ASP A 44 3.39 -6.24 7.90
C ASP A 44 2.06 -6.79 8.44
N GLY A 45 1.51 -6.16 9.50
CA GLY A 45 0.20 -6.50 10.04
C GLY A 45 -0.93 -6.24 9.06
N TRP A 46 -0.88 -5.14 8.31
CA TRP A 46 -1.85 -4.82 7.26
C TRP A 46 -1.77 -5.83 6.10
N ILE A 47 -0.55 -6.19 5.66
CA ILE A 47 -0.34 -7.22 4.64
C ILE A 47 -1.00 -8.53 5.07
N LYS A 48 -0.68 -9.01 6.27
CA LYS A 48 -1.27 -10.24 6.83
C LYS A 48 -2.80 -10.18 6.83
N ALA A 49 -3.39 -9.06 7.26
CA ALA A 49 -4.84 -8.89 7.26
C ALA A 49 -5.45 -8.91 5.86
N VAL A 50 -4.77 -8.37 4.84
CA VAL A 50 -5.21 -8.43 3.44
C VAL A 50 -5.15 -9.86 2.91
N GLU A 51 -4.06 -10.58 3.12
CA GLU A 51 -3.91 -11.96 2.65
C GLU A 51 -4.95 -12.89 3.30
N GLU A 52 -5.20 -12.72 4.61
CA GLU A 52 -6.22 -13.46 5.34
C GLU A 52 -7.65 -13.14 4.83
N LYS A 53 -8.00 -11.86 4.72
CA LYS A 53 -9.34 -11.43 4.27
C LYS A 53 -9.62 -11.77 2.81
N THR A 54 -8.58 -11.89 2.00
CA THR A 54 -8.70 -12.28 0.58
C THR A 54 -8.56 -13.78 0.38
N GLN A 55 -8.39 -14.57 1.44
CA GLN A 55 -8.17 -16.02 1.38
C GLN A 55 -7.01 -16.39 0.45
N GLY A 56 -5.93 -15.59 0.49
CA GLY A 56 -4.74 -15.78 -0.34
C GLY A 56 -4.90 -15.39 -1.81
N LYS A 57 -6.03 -14.80 -2.23
CA LYS A 57 -6.22 -14.27 -3.60
C LYS A 57 -5.35 -13.04 -3.87
N VAL A 58 -4.96 -12.31 -2.84
CA VAL A 58 -3.96 -11.24 -2.92
C VAL A 58 -2.78 -11.66 -2.06
N LYS A 59 -1.57 -11.52 -2.62
CA LYS A 59 -0.30 -11.71 -1.92
C LYS A 59 0.54 -10.46 -2.05
N ILE A 60 1.16 -10.02 -0.96
CA ILE A 60 1.92 -8.76 -0.95
C ILE A 60 3.35 -9.03 -0.49
N THR A 61 4.32 -8.75 -1.35
CA THR A 61 5.73 -8.81 -0.99
C THR A 61 6.21 -7.43 -0.52
N HIS A 62 6.65 -7.36 0.73
CA HIS A 62 7.15 -6.13 1.34
C HIS A 62 8.67 -5.96 1.13
N TYR A 63 9.03 -4.87 0.46
CA TYR A 63 10.40 -4.38 0.32
C TYR A 63 10.60 -3.17 1.24
N GLY A 64 10.93 -3.44 2.50
CA GLY A 64 11.20 -2.41 3.50
C GLY A 64 12.66 -1.92 3.47
N GLY A 65 12.92 -0.84 4.21
CA GLY A 65 14.27 -0.31 4.43
C GLY A 65 14.89 0.35 3.20
N ALA A 66 14.07 0.97 2.33
CA ALA A 66 14.53 1.67 1.14
C ALA A 66 15.29 0.78 0.14
N THR A 67 14.97 -0.52 0.10
CA THR A 67 15.62 -1.50 -0.78
C THR A 67 15.26 -1.35 -2.25
N LEU A 68 14.06 -0.82 -2.56
CA LEU A 68 13.64 -0.54 -3.94
C LEU A 68 13.85 0.91 -4.38
N GLY A 69 14.02 1.85 -3.46
CA GLY A 69 14.16 3.28 -3.78
C GLY A 69 14.28 4.15 -2.53
N ALA A 70 14.76 5.38 -2.70
CA ALA A 70 14.89 6.33 -1.60
C ALA A 70 13.52 6.89 -1.19
N PHE A 71 13.46 7.54 -0.02
CA PHE A 71 12.24 8.18 0.51
C PHE A 71 11.53 9.06 -0.54
N SER A 72 12.29 9.88 -1.26
CA SER A 72 11.78 10.83 -2.27
C SER A 72 11.16 10.19 -3.50
N ASP A 73 11.48 8.93 -3.79
CA ASP A 73 11.15 8.30 -5.06
C ASP A 73 9.80 7.60 -5.02
N HIS A 74 9.29 7.31 -3.81
CA HIS A 74 8.17 6.40 -3.61
C HIS A 74 6.89 6.85 -4.34
N TYR A 75 6.58 8.15 -4.38
CA TYR A 75 5.44 8.62 -5.16
C TYR A 75 5.61 8.32 -6.65
N ASN A 76 6.78 8.60 -7.22
CA ASN A 76 7.06 8.31 -8.63
C ASN A 76 7.11 6.80 -8.92
N MET A 77 7.53 5.99 -7.96
CA MET A 77 7.56 4.53 -8.11
C MET A 77 6.16 3.94 -8.31
N VAL A 78 5.13 4.44 -7.61
CA VAL A 78 3.75 3.98 -7.84
C VAL A 78 3.20 4.50 -9.18
N ILE A 79 3.50 5.74 -9.55
CA ILE A 79 3.06 6.32 -10.84
C ILE A 79 3.68 5.57 -12.03
N THR A 80 4.97 5.21 -11.94
CA THR A 80 5.70 4.49 -12.98
C THR A 80 5.59 2.97 -12.87
N ARG A 81 4.81 2.46 -11.90
CA ARG A 81 4.60 1.02 -11.64
C ARG A 81 5.87 0.22 -11.34
N GLN A 82 6.88 0.86 -10.76
CA GLN A 82 8.05 0.16 -10.21
C GLN A 82 7.68 -0.62 -8.93
N ALA A 83 6.72 -0.10 -8.17
CA ALA A 83 6.04 -0.77 -7.08
C ALA A 83 4.52 -0.57 -7.22
N ASP A 84 3.72 -1.54 -6.77
CA ASP A 84 2.26 -1.48 -6.84
C ASP A 84 1.66 -0.69 -5.67
N ILE A 85 2.30 -0.78 -4.51
CA ILE A 85 1.94 -0.08 -3.29
C ILE A 85 3.20 0.59 -2.73
N VAL A 86 3.05 1.80 -2.22
CA VAL A 86 4.15 2.52 -1.58
C VAL A 86 3.67 3.14 -0.28
N LEU A 87 4.52 3.12 0.75
CA LEU A 87 4.42 4.15 1.79
C LEU A 87 4.76 5.47 1.09
N SER A 88 4.03 6.56 1.32
CA SER A 88 4.32 7.88 0.74
C SER A 88 4.42 8.94 1.83
N GLY A 89 5.49 9.75 1.79
CA GLY A 89 5.79 10.71 2.85
C GLY A 89 4.94 11.98 2.82
N GLY A 90 3.99 12.09 1.89
CA GLY A 90 3.22 13.32 1.69
C GLY A 90 4.09 14.41 1.07
N HIS A 91 4.40 14.31 -0.22
CA HIS A 91 5.17 15.35 -0.91
C HIS A 91 4.34 16.62 -1.10
N ALA A 92 4.81 17.76 -0.58
CA ALA A 92 4.14 19.06 -0.75
C ALA A 92 3.90 19.43 -2.23
N THR A 93 4.77 19.00 -3.14
CA THR A 93 4.62 19.23 -4.59
C THR A 93 3.40 18.53 -5.19
N VAL A 94 2.99 17.40 -4.61
CA VAL A 94 1.93 16.53 -5.16
C VAL A 94 0.66 16.58 -4.31
N MET A 95 0.83 16.67 -2.99
CA MET A 95 -0.21 16.70 -1.98
C MET A 95 -0.12 18.00 -1.16
N PRO A 96 -0.23 19.20 -1.77
CA PRO A 96 -0.05 20.47 -1.07
C PRO A 96 -1.04 20.66 0.09
N ARG A 97 -2.28 20.17 -0.01
CA ARG A 97 -3.22 20.25 1.13
C ARG A 97 -2.79 19.42 2.32
N TYR A 98 -2.04 18.34 2.09
CA TYR A 98 -1.51 17.52 3.17
C TYR A 98 -0.47 18.27 4.02
N SER A 99 0.12 19.36 3.52
CA SER A 99 1.07 20.19 4.28
C SER A 99 0.50 20.76 5.59
N VAL A 100 -0.83 20.87 5.71
CA VAL A 100 -1.48 21.26 6.98
C VAL A 100 -1.11 20.33 8.13
N SER A 101 -0.80 19.05 7.84
CA SER A 101 -0.36 18.06 8.82
C SER A 101 0.95 18.43 9.54
N ALA A 102 1.78 19.29 8.92
CA ALA A 102 3.06 19.71 9.47
C ALA A 102 2.96 20.88 10.46
N LEU A 103 1.76 21.46 10.64
CA LEU A 103 1.58 22.54 11.61
C LEU A 103 1.72 22.00 13.04
N PRO A 104 2.35 22.77 13.94
CA PRO A 104 2.60 22.32 15.31
C PRO A 104 1.29 22.30 16.13
N PHE A 105 1.26 21.42 17.12
CA PHE A 105 0.21 21.34 18.15
C PHE A 105 -1.20 20.98 17.67
N LEU A 106 -1.34 20.39 16.48
CA LEU A 106 -2.65 20.00 15.95
C LEU A 106 -3.29 18.78 16.65
N TYR A 107 -2.47 17.84 17.14
CA TYR A 107 -2.96 16.54 17.62
C TYR A 107 -2.31 16.13 18.93
N LYS A 108 -3.02 15.32 19.72
CA LYS A 108 -2.55 14.79 21.00
C LYS A 108 -2.05 13.35 20.92
N SER A 109 -2.39 12.63 19.85
CA SER A 109 -1.98 11.23 19.65
C SER A 109 -1.84 10.88 18.17
N ALA A 110 -1.07 9.83 17.90
CA ALA A 110 -0.92 9.25 16.56
C ALA A 110 -2.26 8.76 15.99
N GLU A 111 -3.14 8.23 16.84
CA GLU A 111 -4.48 7.78 16.46
C GLU A 111 -5.36 8.94 16.01
N GLN A 112 -5.41 10.02 16.80
CA GLN A 112 -6.16 11.22 16.45
C GLN A 112 -5.65 11.83 15.14
N ALA A 113 -4.32 11.95 15.00
CA ALA A 113 -3.70 12.47 13.79
C ALA A 113 -4.04 11.61 12.57
N SER A 114 -3.91 10.28 12.67
CA SER A 114 -4.22 9.36 11.57
C SER A 114 -5.69 9.43 11.16
N TYR A 115 -6.61 9.53 12.12
CA TYR A 115 -8.04 9.69 11.84
C TYR A 115 -8.33 11.00 11.10
N VAL A 116 -7.80 12.13 11.59
CA VAL A 116 -8.02 13.44 10.97
C VAL A 116 -7.37 13.52 9.58
N HIS A 117 -6.16 12.99 9.41
CA HIS A 117 -5.48 12.94 8.11
C HIS A 117 -6.27 12.11 7.10
N TRP A 118 -6.87 10.98 7.52
CA TRP A 118 -7.73 10.20 6.65
C TRP A 118 -8.95 11.00 6.18
N GLN A 119 -9.60 11.71 7.11
CA GLN A 119 -10.73 12.59 6.77
C GLN A 119 -10.34 13.73 5.82
N LEU A 120 -9.16 14.33 6.01
CA LEU A 120 -8.61 15.35 5.10
C LEU A 120 -8.45 14.79 3.68
N MET A 121 -7.84 13.60 3.57
CA MET A 121 -7.59 12.94 2.29
C MET A 121 -8.90 12.60 1.57
N GLU A 122 -9.84 11.96 2.27
CA GLU A 122 -11.13 11.55 1.72
C GLU A 122 -12.01 12.74 1.31
N LYS A 123 -12.05 13.80 2.12
CA LYS A 123 -12.97 14.92 1.88
C LYS A 123 -12.42 15.91 0.85
N TYR A 124 -11.11 16.14 0.83
CA TYR A 124 -10.55 17.26 0.06
C TYR A 124 -9.54 16.83 -1.01
N MET A 125 -8.94 15.64 -0.94
CA MET A 125 -7.83 15.27 -1.82
C MET A 125 -8.17 14.16 -2.82
N LYS A 126 -9.16 13.31 -2.54
CA LYS A 126 -9.48 12.11 -3.36
C LYS A 126 -9.66 12.42 -4.85
N ASP A 127 -10.37 13.49 -5.18
CA ASP A 127 -10.72 13.85 -6.57
C ASP A 127 -9.69 14.80 -7.21
N THR A 128 -8.63 15.16 -6.49
CA THR A 128 -7.63 16.13 -6.93
C THR A 128 -6.22 15.57 -6.82
N GLU A 129 -5.58 15.71 -5.65
CA GLU A 129 -4.19 15.34 -5.39
C GLU A 129 -3.97 13.81 -5.43
N LEU A 130 -5.02 13.04 -5.13
CA LEU A 130 -4.98 11.58 -5.14
C LEU A 130 -5.64 10.98 -6.40
N LYS A 131 -6.04 11.77 -7.40
CA LYS A 131 -6.79 11.23 -8.56
C LYS A 131 -6.05 10.13 -9.36
N ASN A 132 -4.72 10.13 -9.29
CA ASN A 132 -3.86 9.19 -10.01
C ASN A 132 -3.40 7.99 -9.15
N VAL A 133 -3.73 7.97 -7.86
CA VAL A 133 -3.29 6.93 -6.91
C VAL A 133 -4.41 6.58 -5.94
N LYS A 134 -4.52 5.31 -5.54
CA LYS A 134 -5.49 4.94 -4.50
C LYS A 134 -4.85 5.05 -3.12
N ALA A 135 -5.34 5.95 -2.28
CA ALA A 135 -5.01 5.92 -0.86
C ALA A 135 -5.63 4.66 -0.21
N LEU A 136 -4.80 3.86 0.47
CA LEU A 136 -5.20 2.61 1.13
C LEU A 136 -5.39 2.80 2.64
N PHE A 137 -4.47 3.53 3.27
CA PHE A 137 -4.52 3.95 4.66
C PHE A 137 -3.55 5.11 4.88
N VAL A 138 -3.59 5.72 6.06
CA VAL A 138 -2.63 6.73 6.51
C VAL A 138 -2.12 6.37 7.90
N ILE A 139 -0.83 6.60 8.14
CA ILE A 139 -0.19 6.42 9.44
C ILE A 139 0.41 7.77 9.83
N SER A 140 0.14 8.20 11.06
CA SER A 140 0.77 9.37 11.66
C SER A 140 1.65 8.95 12.83
N THR A 141 2.72 9.69 13.07
CA THR A 141 3.57 9.53 14.26
C THR A 141 2.94 10.26 15.45
N PRO A 142 3.28 9.87 16.70
CA PRO A 142 2.91 10.66 17.88
C PRO A 142 3.55 12.06 17.81
N PRO A 143 3.02 13.05 18.56
CA PRO A 143 3.58 14.39 18.60
C PRO A 143 5.08 14.39 18.91
N ASP A 144 5.85 15.10 18.10
CA ASP A 144 7.30 15.14 18.21
C ASP A 144 7.73 15.65 19.59
N GLN A 145 8.78 15.01 20.12
CA GLN A 145 9.38 15.35 21.40
C GLN A 145 10.81 15.84 21.19
N LEU A 146 11.25 16.79 22.01
CA LEU A 146 12.65 17.21 22.02
C LEU A 146 13.50 16.13 22.69
N LEU A 147 14.39 15.51 21.92
CA LEU A 147 15.36 14.55 22.43
C LEU A 147 16.72 15.23 22.60
N THR A 148 17.09 15.55 23.84
CA THR A 148 18.37 16.23 24.18
C THR A 148 19.25 15.33 25.04
N ASN A 149 20.56 15.25 24.73
CA ASN A 149 21.52 14.39 25.45
C ASN A 149 22.26 15.06 26.62
N ARG A 150 22.16 16.39 26.78
CA ARG A 150 22.96 17.14 27.76
C ARG A 150 22.15 17.91 28.80
N ARG A 151 21.15 18.68 28.36
CA ARG A 151 20.35 19.53 29.26
C ARG A 151 18.90 19.51 28.80
N GLY A 152 17.99 19.33 29.75
CA GLY A 152 16.56 19.39 29.47
C GLY A 152 16.11 20.80 29.13
N VAL A 153 15.24 20.91 28.12
CA VAL A 153 14.55 22.15 27.75
C VAL A 153 13.34 22.30 28.68
N LYS A 154 13.35 23.32 29.54
CA LYS A 154 12.30 23.55 30.57
C LYS A 154 11.40 24.74 30.27
N THR A 155 11.81 25.59 29.35
CA THR A 155 11.08 26.77 28.87
C THR A 155 11.23 26.85 27.36
N LEU A 156 10.34 27.58 26.71
CA LEU A 156 10.54 28.03 25.34
C LEU A 156 11.79 28.93 25.24
#